data_AF-A0A847PGK9-F1
#
_entry.id   AF-A0A847PGK9-F1
#
_cell.length_a   1.000
_cell.length_b   1.000
_cell.length_c   1.000
_cell.angle_alpha   90.00
_cell.angle_beta   90.00
_cell.angle_gamma   90.00
#
_symmetry.space_group_name_H-M   'P 1'
#
loop_
_entity.id
_entity.type
_entity.pdbx_description
1 polymer ?
#
loop_
_entity_poly.entity_id
_entity_poly.type
_entity_poly.pdbx_seq_one_letter_code
_entity_poly.pdbx_strand_id
1 'polypeptide(L)'
;MTDQLIQKAKTGDKEAMLQLIEQFSPLFKRKACFYYQMGSEYEDIYQQSVLYFITGVYQYTPMPPVTFAGYIKKRLKWGLWTYFRKMYEKGREK
;
A
#
# COMPACT_ATOMS: atom_id res chain seq x y z
N MET A 1 16.30 12.22 -6.07
CA MET A 1 16.31 10.82 -6.52
C MET A 1 14.90 10.21 -6.44
N THR A 2 14.30 10.10 -5.25
CA THR A 2 12.97 9.47 -5.07
C THR A 2 11.84 10.17 -5.84
N ASP A 3 11.83 11.51 -5.89
CA ASP A 3 10.76 12.25 -6.55
C ASP A 3 10.73 12.04 -8.07
N GLN A 4 11.89 11.90 -8.72
CA GLN A 4 11.95 11.62 -10.17
C GLN A 4 11.39 10.23 -10.50
N LEU A 5 11.68 9.23 -9.65
CA LEU A 5 11.15 7.87 -9.81
C LEU A 5 9.62 7.84 -9.63
N ILE A 6 9.10 8.60 -8.66
CA ILE A 6 7.66 8.76 -8.46
C ILE A 6 7.01 9.41 -9.68
N GLN A 7 7.61 10.46 -10.27
CA GLN A 7 7.07 11.10 -11.46
C GLN A 7 7.04 10.15 -12.66
N LYS A 8 8.12 9.38 -12.89
CA LYS A 8 8.13 8.35 -13.95
C LYS A 8 7.04 7.29 -13.75
N ALA A 9 6.90 6.79 -12.52
CA ALA A 9 5.87 5.81 -12.18
C ALA A 9 4.45 6.37 -12.43
N LYS A 10 4.23 7.65 -12.16
CA LYS A 10 2.96 8.33 -12.47
C LYS A 10 2.69 8.48 -13.96
N THR A 11 3.72 8.67 -14.79
CA THR A 11 3.57 8.74 -16.26
C THR A 11 3.33 7.38 -16.91
N GLY A 12 3.20 6.30 -16.12
CA GLY A 12 2.93 4.95 -16.62
C GLY A 12 4.18 4.12 -16.89
N ASP A 13 5.35 4.58 -16.44
CA ASP A 13 6.59 3.80 -16.49
C ASP A 13 6.48 2.59 -15.55
N LYS A 14 6.34 1.40 -16.14
CA LYS A 14 6.16 0.14 -15.42
C LYS A 14 7.42 -0.24 -14.65
N GLU A 15 8.60 0.02 -15.19
CA GLU A 15 9.87 -0.29 -14.51
C GLU A 15 10.04 0.60 -13.28
N ALA A 16 9.72 1.88 -13.40
CA ALA A 16 9.75 2.80 -12.27
C ALA A 16 8.78 2.39 -11.16
N MET A 17 7.57 1.94 -11.53
CA MET A 17 6.60 1.42 -10.56
C MET A 17 7.09 0.13 -9.88
N LEU A 18 7.66 -0.80 -10.65
CA LEU A 18 8.21 -2.05 -10.10
C LEU A 18 9.34 -1.78 -9.12
N GLN A 19 10.27 -0.89 -9.46
CA GLN A 19 11.35 -0.48 -8.55
C GLN A 19 10.80 0.13 -7.24
N LEU A 20 9.74 0.94 -7.31
CA LEU A 20 9.09 1.48 -6.12
C LEU A 20 8.41 0.37 -5.30
N ILE A 21 7.74 -0.59 -5.94
CA ILE A 21 7.12 -1.73 -5.26
C ILE A 21 8.17 -2.56 -4.53
N GLU A 22 9.31 -2.85 -5.16
CA GLU A 22 10.40 -3.60 -4.55
C GLU A 22 10.97 -2.88 -3.32
N GLN A 23 11.21 -1.58 -3.42
CA GLN A 23 11.68 -0.75 -2.30
C GLN A 23 10.71 -0.79 -1.10
N PHE A 24 9.40 -0.81 -1.35
CA PHE A 24 8.38 -0.83 -0.31
C PHE A 24 7.90 -2.25 0.04
N SER A 25 8.38 -3.30 -0.63
CA SER A 25 8.00 -4.69 -0.39
C SER A 25 8.12 -5.12 1.09
N PRO A 26 9.21 -4.76 1.82
CA PRO A 26 9.31 -5.07 3.25
C PRO A 26 8.15 -4.48 4.09
N LEU A 27 7.63 -3.31 3.71
CA LEU A 27 6.49 -2.69 4.38
C LEU A 27 5.20 -3.48 4.14
N PHE A 28 4.98 -3.96 2.91
CA PHE A 28 3.81 -4.77 2.56
C PHE A 28 3.84 -6.11 3.28
N LYS A 29 4.99 -6.81 3.27
CA LYS A 29 5.16 -8.09 3.99
C LYS A 29 4.89 -7.94 5.48
N ARG A 30 5.39 -6.86 6.10
CA ARG A 30 5.13 -6.57 7.52
C ARG A 30 3.65 -6.35 7.81
N LYS A 31 2.91 -5.68 6.92
CA LYS A 31 1.46 -5.49 7.06
C LYS A 31 0.69 -6.79 6.86
N ALA A 32 1.04 -7.56 5.85
CA ALA A 32 0.46 -8.87 5.60
C ALA A 32 0.63 -9.81 6.80
N CYS A 33 1.84 -9.89 7.37
CA CYS A 33 2.10 -10.69 8.58
C CYS A 33 1.24 -10.23 9.78
N PHE A 34 1.11 -8.93 10.01
CA PHE A 34 0.28 -8.40 11.11
C PHE A 34 -1.19 -8.82 10.97
N TYR A 35 -1.79 -8.67 9.79
CA TYR A 35 -3.20 -9.05 9.58
C TYR A 35 -3.40 -10.56 9.48
N TYR A 36 -2.39 -11.30 9.04
CA TYR A 36 -2.38 -12.76 9.07
C TYR A 36 -2.52 -13.28 10.51
N GLN A 37 -1.78 -12.71 11.45
CA GLN A 37 -1.91 -13.03 12.88
C GLN A 37 -3.29 -12.69 13.47
N MET A 38 -4.05 -11.81 12.80
CA MET A 38 -5.43 -11.48 13.21
C MET A 38 -6.48 -12.42 12.60
N GLY A 39 -6.11 -13.29 11.66
CA GLY A 39 -7.00 -14.24 10.99
C GLY A 39 -7.38 -13.87 9.54
N SER A 40 -6.65 -12.97 8.89
CA SER A 40 -6.81 -12.68 7.45
C SER A 40 -5.84 -13.49 6.59
N GLU A 41 -6.15 -13.68 5.30
CA GLU A 41 -5.23 -14.33 4.37
C GLU A 41 -4.02 -13.44 4.04
N TYR A 42 -2.82 -14.01 4.14
CA TYR A 42 -1.58 -13.26 3.95
C TYR A 42 -1.46 -12.68 2.53
N GLU A 43 -1.74 -13.49 1.52
CA GLU A 43 -1.63 -13.08 0.11
C GLU A 43 -2.63 -11.98 -0.23
N ASP A 44 -3.87 -12.08 0.25
CA ASP A 44 -4.91 -11.07 0.04
C ASP A 44 -4.47 -9.70 0.59
N ILE A 45 -3.94 -9.67 1.82
CA ILE A 45 -3.47 -8.44 2.44
C ILE A 45 -2.23 -7.89 1.72
N TYR A 46 -1.33 -8.76 1.27
CA TYR A 46 -0.16 -8.34 0.49
C TYR A 46 -0.58 -7.70 -0.84
N GLN A 47 -1.45 -8.36 -1.61
CA GLN A 47 -1.96 -7.85 -2.88
C GLN A 47 -2.73 -6.54 -2.68
N GLN A 48 -3.59 -6.47 -1.66
CA GLN A 48 -4.34 -5.25 -1.34
C GLN A 48 -3.41 -4.10 -0.91
N SER A 49 -2.31 -4.40 -0.21
CA SER A 49 -1.28 -3.41 0.14
C SER A 49 -0.62 -2.83 -1.12
N VAL A 50 -0.26 -3.69 -2.08
CA VAL A 50 0.33 -3.27 -3.37
C VAL A 50 -0.67 -2.40 -4.15
N LEU A 51 -1.96 -2.77 -4.18
CA LEU A 51 -2.99 -1.97 -4.85
C LEU A 51 -3.14 -0.58 -4.22
N TYR A 52 -3.17 -0.49 -2.88
CA TYR A 52 -3.21 0.79 -2.18
C TYR A 52 -1.94 1.62 -2.40
N PHE A 53 -0.79 0.97 -2.55
CA PHE A 53 0.46 1.62 -2.91
C PHE A 53 0.42 2.22 -4.31
N ILE A 54 0.06 1.43 -5.33
CA ILE A 54 -0.02 1.87 -6.73
C ILE A 54 -0.96 3.07 -6.86
N THR A 55 -2.18 2.95 -6.31
CA THR A 55 -3.13 4.07 -6.30
C THR A 55 -2.62 5.27 -5.52
N GLY A 56 -1.81 5.04 -4.48
CA GLY A 56 -1.12 6.07 -3.71
C GLY A 56 -0.04 6.80 -4.50
N VAL A 57 0.74 6.10 -5.31
CA VAL A 57 1.73 6.72 -6.21
C VAL A 57 1.03 7.68 -7.17
N TYR A 58 -0.07 7.26 -7.80
CA TYR A 58 -0.83 8.12 -8.71
C TYR A 58 -1.41 9.36 -8.01
N GLN A 59 -1.93 9.22 -6.80
CA GLN A 59 -2.60 10.30 -6.07
C GLN A 59 -1.67 11.16 -5.21
N TYR A 60 -0.40 10.78 -5.06
CA TYR A 60 0.53 11.49 -4.19
C TYR A 60 0.84 12.88 -4.74
N THR A 61 0.50 13.93 -4.00
CA THR A 61 0.98 15.29 -4.26
C THR A 61 2.01 15.67 -3.20
N PRO A 62 3.23 16.09 -3.57
CA PRO A 62 4.22 16.55 -2.60
C PRO A 62 3.65 17.69 -1.74
N MET A 63 3.62 17.49 -0.43
CA MET A 63 3.14 18.50 0.52
C MET A 63 4.04 18.49 1.75
N PRO A 64 5.02 19.41 1.83
CA PRO A 64 5.86 19.55 3.02
C PRO A 64 5.01 19.81 4.28
N PRO A 65 5.37 19.25 5.44
CA PRO A 65 6.58 18.48 5.73
C PRO A 65 6.44 16.96 5.47
N VAL A 66 5.34 16.50 4.86
CA VAL A 66 5.04 15.07 4.71
C VAL A 66 5.80 14.47 3.54
N THR A 67 6.67 13.51 3.81
CA THR A 67 7.38 12.75 2.79
C THR A 67 6.48 11.71 2.12
N PHE A 68 6.84 11.27 0.92
CA PHE A 68 6.14 10.19 0.20
C PHE A 68 5.97 8.93 1.07
N ALA A 69 7.04 8.50 1.75
CA ALA A 69 6.99 7.35 2.64
C ALA A 69 6.01 7.55 3.81
N GLY A 70 5.94 8.76 4.37
CA GLY A 70 4.96 9.11 5.40
C GLY A 70 3.52 9.04 4.89
N TYR A 71 3.28 9.59 3.70
CA TYR A 71 1.99 9.53 3.01
C TYR A 71 1.54 8.09 2.77
N ILE A 72 2.40 7.25 2.17
CA ILE A 72 2.11 5.83 1.90
C ILE A 72 1.83 5.06 3.19
N LYS A 73 2.63 5.26 4.25
CA LYS A 73 2.37 4.60 5.54
C LYS A 73 0.99 4.92 6.10
N LYS A 74 0.57 6.18 6.05
CA LYS A 74 -0.76 6.61 6.51
C LYS A 74 -1.86 5.98 5.65
N ARG A 75 -1.70 6.02 4.33
CA ARG A 75 -2.63 5.42 3.37
C ARG A 75 -2.82 3.92 3.58
N LEU A 76 -1.72 3.16 3.68
CA LEU A 76 -1.76 1.72 3.93
C LEU A 76 -2.42 1.40 5.28
N LYS A 77 -2.10 2.14 6.34
CA LYS A 77 -2.70 1.92 7.66
C LYS A 77 -4.22 2.03 7.61
N TRP A 78 -4.74 3.11 7.04
CA TRP A 78 -6.19 3.35 6.97
C TRP A 78 -6.89 2.46 5.94
N GLY A 79 -6.30 2.29 4.77
CA GLY A 79 -6.86 1.46 3.70
C GLY A 79 -6.98 -0.01 4.11
N LEU A 80 -5.94 -0.57 4.73
CA LEU A 80 -5.97 -1.95 5.20
C LEU A 80 -6.91 -2.16 6.39
N TRP A 81 -6.98 -1.20 7.33
CA TRP A 81 -7.95 -1.27 8.42
C TRP A 81 -9.40 -1.29 7.92
N THR A 82 -9.70 -0.44 6.93
CA THR A 82 -11.04 -0.37 6.33
C THR A 82 -11.36 -1.65 5.56
N TYR A 83 -10.39 -2.17 4.79
CA TYR A 83 -10.51 -3.43 4.08
C TYR A 83 -10.76 -4.61 5.04
N PHE A 84 -9.94 -4.71 6.08
CA PHE A 84 -10.06 -5.70 7.13
C PHE A 84 -11.45 -5.67 7.77
N ARG A 85 -11.90 -4.50 8.26
CA ARG A 85 -13.22 -4.38 8.88
C ARG A 85 -14.35 -4.89 7.98
N LYS A 86 -14.31 -4.55 6.68
CA LYS A 86 -15.31 -5.00 5.70
C LYS A 86 -15.29 -6.52 5.51
N MET A 87 -14.11 -7.15 5.52
CA MET A 87 -13.98 -8.60 5.44
C MET A 87 -14.54 -9.29 6.67
N TYR A 88 -14.29 -8.73 7.87
CA TYR A 88 -14.84 -9.26 9.13
C TYR A 88 -16.35 -9.14 9.19
N GLU A 89 -16.92 -8.03 8.72
CA GLU A 89 -18.37 -7.85 8.67
C GLU A 89 -19.03 -8.88 7.73
N LYS A 90 -18.48 -9.09 6.53
CA LYS A 90 -18.95 -10.12 5.59
C LYS A 90 -18.81 -11.55 6.10
N GLY A 91 -17.77 -11.83 6.88
CA GLY A 91 -17.55 -13.15 7.48
C GLY A 91 -18.60 -13.53 8.52
N ARG A 92 -19.30 -12.55 9.13
CA ARG A 92 -20.37 -12.79 10.11
C ARG A 92 -21.76 -13.04 9.50
N GLU A 93 -21.92 -12.77 8.21
CA GLU A 93 -23.18 -13.00 7.48
C GLU A 93 -23.26 -14.41 6.85
N LYS A 94 -22.19 -15.21 6.99
CA LYS A 94 -22.15 -16.63 6.64
C LYS A 94 -22.32 -17.48 7.89
#